data_AF-A0A9Q1E2H2-F1
#
_entry.id   AF-A0A9Q1E2H2-F1
#
_cell.length_a   1.000
_cell.length_b   1.000
_cell.length_c   1.000
_cell.angle_alpha   90.00
_cell.angle_beta   90.00
_cell.angle_gamma   90.00
#
_symmetry.space_group_name_H-M   'P 1'
#
loop_
_entity.id
_entity.type
_entity.pdbx_description
1 polymer ?
#
loop_
_entity_poly.entity_id
_entity_poly.type
_entity_poly.pdbx_seq_one_letter_code
_entity_poly.pdbx_strand_id
1 'polypeptide(L)'
;MTRVYQQTNLENLEQAFSVAEKDLGVTRLLDPEDVDVPHPDEKSIITYVSSLYDAMPRVPGVPDAIAANELELRWQEYYEIVTLLLQWIRHHVIVFEERRFPTSYEEIEILWRQFLKFKETELPAKESDKNRSKHIYKSFEGAVQAGQVKVPPGYHPIDVEKEWGRLHVAILERERLLRVEFERLERLQRVVSKVQMESGVCEEQLNQVETLLQSDIRLLNAGKPAMNTLDVDKDLNKADNMIRLLFNDVQLLKDGRHLQAEQMYRRVYRLHERLVNLRTEYNVRLKSGVSINQSVNAVSVTQVSTMKVRPELDDV
;
A
#
# COMPACT_ATOMS: atom_id res chain seq x y z
N MET A 1 -17.79 52.97 44.89
CA MET A 1 -16.32 52.76 44.96
C MET A 1 -15.54 54.03 45.27
N THR A 2 -16.00 55.24 44.91
CA THR A 2 -15.26 56.51 45.13
C THR A 2 -15.08 56.94 46.60
N ARG A 3 -15.92 56.46 47.53
CA ARG A 3 -15.84 56.79 48.98
C ARG A 3 -14.67 56.12 49.70
N VAL A 4 -14.37 54.85 49.39
CA VAL A 4 -13.32 54.06 50.04
C VAL A 4 -11.93 54.72 49.86
N TYR A 5 -11.70 55.34 48.71
CA TYR A 5 -10.46 56.07 48.39
C TYR A 5 -10.35 57.46 49.06
N GLN A 6 -11.41 57.94 49.73
CA GLN A 6 -11.46 59.23 50.42
C GLN A 6 -11.45 59.09 51.95
N GLN A 7 -11.60 57.86 52.46
CA GLN A 7 -11.67 57.53 53.89
C GLN A 7 -10.30 57.06 54.40
N THR A 8 -10.09 57.18 55.71
CA THR A 8 -8.92 56.61 56.38
C THR A 8 -8.99 55.09 56.39
N ASN A 9 -7.84 54.42 56.56
CA ASN A 9 -7.77 52.96 56.67
C ASN A 9 -8.66 52.43 57.81
N LEU A 10 -8.62 53.09 58.97
CA LEU A 10 -9.48 52.76 60.12
C LEU A 10 -10.97 52.86 59.79
N GLU A 11 -11.41 53.93 59.13
CA GLU A 11 -12.82 54.09 58.72
C GLU A 11 -13.24 53.02 57.70
N ASN A 12 -12.34 52.65 56.79
CA ASN A 12 -12.59 51.59 55.81
C ASN A 12 -12.70 50.21 56.47
N LEU A 13 -11.82 49.90 57.44
CA LEU A 13 -11.84 48.66 58.21
C LEU A 13 -13.09 48.56 59.10
N GLU A 14 -13.42 49.64 59.81
CA GLU A 14 -14.62 49.75 60.63
C GLU A 14 -15.89 49.52 59.79
N GLN A 15 -15.95 50.17 58.63
CA GLN A 15 -17.06 50.00 57.69
C GLN A 15 -17.12 48.56 57.15
N ALA A 16 -15.97 47.96 56.81
CA ALA A 16 -15.92 46.59 56.30
C ALA A 16 -16.38 45.57 57.36
N PHE A 17 -15.95 45.73 58.61
CA PHE A 17 -16.34 44.85 59.73
C PHE A 17 -17.82 45.03 60.07
N SER A 18 -18.31 46.27 60.10
CA SER A 18 -19.72 46.56 60.33
C SER A 18 -20.64 45.96 59.26
N VAL A 19 -20.24 46.04 57.98
CA VAL A 19 -20.98 45.42 56.87
C VAL A 19 -20.95 43.90 56.97
N ALA A 20 -19.80 43.31 57.28
CA ALA A 20 -19.67 41.86 57.44
C ALA A 20 -20.53 41.32 58.60
N GLU A 21 -20.57 42.02 59.74
CA GLU A 21 -21.39 41.63 60.88
C GLU A 21 -22.87 41.79 60.58
N LYS A 22 -23.27 42.94 60.03
CA LYS A 22 -24.69 43.27 59.80
C LYS A 22 -25.31 42.50 58.65
N ASP A 23 -24.60 42.39 57.52
CA ASP A 23 -25.16 41.89 56.27
C ASP A 23 -24.78 40.43 56.00
N LEU A 24 -23.64 39.95 56.55
CA LEU A 24 -23.16 38.57 56.39
C LEU A 24 -23.19 37.76 57.70
N GLY A 25 -23.52 38.37 58.85
CA GLY A 25 -23.60 37.69 60.13
C GLY A 25 -22.26 37.20 60.68
N VAL A 26 -21.15 37.72 60.16
CA VAL A 26 -19.80 37.33 60.60
C VAL A 26 -19.45 38.08 61.88
N THR A 27 -19.21 37.34 62.96
CA THR A 27 -18.77 37.93 64.23
C THR A 27 -17.50 38.74 64.03
N ARG A 28 -17.51 39.97 64.51
CA ARG A 28 -16.33 40.85 64.52
C ARG A 28 -15.27 40.29 65.47
N LEU A 29 -14.17 39.77 64.91
CA LEU A 29 -13.05 39.19 65.67
C LEU A 29 -11.82 40.09 65.70
N LEU A 30 -11.83 41.17 64.92
CA LEU A 30 -10.72 42.10 64.77
C LEU A 30 -11.21 43.52 65.04
N ASP A 31 -10.38 44.31 65.71
CA ASP A 31 -10.55 45.75 65.80
C ASP A 31 -9.72 46.46 64.73
N PRO A 32 -10.22 47.55 64.11
CA PRO A 32 -9.49 48.29 63.08
C PRO A 32 -8.10 48.75 63.52
N GLU A 33 -7.94 49.11 64.79
CA GLU A 33 -6.68 49.56 65.38
C GLU A 33 -5.64 48.42 65.47
N ASP A 34 -6.09 47.17 65.60
CA ASP A 34 -5.20 45.99 65.63
C ASP A 34 -4.75 45.54 64.23
N VAL A 35 -5.40 46.08 63.19
CA VAL A 35 -5.14 45.74 61.78
C VAL A 35 -4.38 46.86 61.06
N ASP A 36 -4.69 48.13 61.34
CA ASP A 36 -3.99 49.31 60.77
C ASP A 36 -2.67 49.59 61.50
N VAL A 37 -1.82 48.57 61.59
CA VAL A 37 -0.46 48.62 62.16
C VAL A 37 0.54 48.07 61.14
N PRO A 38 1.85 48.39 61.25
CA PRO A 38 2.85 47.91 60.29
C PRO A 38 2.92 46.37 60.15
N HIS A 39 2.62 45.65 61.23
CA HIS A 39 2.70 44.19 61.30
C HIS A 39 1.53 43.61 62.13
N PRO A 40 0.35 43.42 61.52
CA PRO A 40 -0.80 42.83 62.21
C PRO A 40 -0.61 41.32 62.39
N ASP A 41 -1.36 40.72 63.34
CA ASP A 41 -1.28 39.28 63.60
C ASP A 41 -1.90 38.46 62.45
N GLU A 42 -1.03 37.76 61.72
CA GLU A 42 -1.40 36.95 60.56
C GLU A 42 -2.40 35.84 60.92
N LYS A 43 -2.27 35.24 62.11
CA LYS A 43 -3.18 34.16 62.53
C LYS A 43 -4.60 34.70 62.75
N SER A 44 -4.73 35.86 63.36
CA SER A 44 -6.01 36.52 63.59
C SER A 44 -6.63 37.01 62.27
N ILE A 45 -5.83 37.57 61.35
CA ILE A 45 -6.29 37.94 60.00
C ILE A 45 -6.81 36.71 59.24
N ILE A 46 -6.04 35.62 59.18
CA ILE A 46 -6.44 34.39 58.48
C ILE A 46 -7.75 33.85 59.06
N THR A 47 -7.89 33.85 60.39
CA THR A 47 -9.09 33.36 61.07
C THR A 47 -10.33 34.18 60.66
N TYR A 48 -10.22 35.51 60.64
CA TYR A 48 -11.34 36.38 60.28
C TYR A 48 -11.65 36.36 58.77
N VAL A 49 -10.64 36.29 57.91
CA VAL A 49 -10.86 36.13 56.46
C VAL A 49 -11.48 34.76 56.14
N SER A 50 -11.15 33.72 56.90
CA SER A 50 -11.77 32.39 56.76
C SER A 50 -13.23 32.41 57.16
N SER A 51 -13.60 33.09 58.26
CA SER A 51 -15.01 33.21 58.66
C SER A 51 -15.84 34.02 57.65
N LEU A 52 -15.25 35.04 57.03
CA LEU A 52 -15.85 35.76 55.90
C LEU A 52 -16.09 34.84 54.70
N TYR A 53 -15.12 33.99 54.35
CA TYR A 53 -15.26 33.04 53.24
C TYR A 53 -16.38 32.01 53.50
N ASP A 54 -16.48 31.50 54.73
CA ASP A 54 -17.53 30.53 55.11
C ASP A 54 -18.93 31.14 55.10
N ALA A 55 -19.06 32.43 55.42
CA ALA A 55 -20.32 33.16 55.44
C ALA A 55 -20.77 33.69 54.07
N MET A 56 -19.87 33.73 53.07
CA MET A 56 -20.26 34.15 51.73
C MET A 56 -21.27 33.15 51.12
N PRO A 57 -22.37 33.63 50.51
CA PRO A 57 -23.32 32.76 49.84
C PRO A 57 -22.62 31.95 48.74
N ARG A 58 -22.56 30.63 48.91
CA ARG A 58 -22.16 29.73 47.81
C ARG A 58 -23.21 29.85 46.71
N VAL A 59 -22.86 30.39 45.55
CA VAL A 59 -23.79 30.52 44.43
C VAL A 59 -24.20 29.12 43.97
N PRO A 60 -25.49 28.73 44.08
CA PRO A 60 -25.95 27.44 43.59
C PRO A 60 -25.73 27.35 42.08
N GLY A 61 -25.07 26.28 41.61
CA GLY A 61 -24.90 25.98 40.19
C GLY A 61 -23.62 26.48 39.51
N VAL A 62 -22.77 27.31 40.13
CA VAL A 62 -21.47 27.70 39.52
C VAL A 62 -20.48 26.52 39.45
N PRO A 63 -20.27 25.72 40.53
CA PRO A 63 -19.41 24.54 40.46
C PRO A 63 -19.94 23.49 39.47
N ASP A 64 -21.26 23.31 39.41
CA ASP A 64 -21.92 22.37 38.50
C ASP A 64 -21.82 22.82 37.03
N ALA A 65 -21.93 24.13 36.76
CA ALA A 65 -21.75 24.69 35.41
C ALA A 65 -20.30 24.59 34.94
N ILE A 66 -19.31 24.80 35.83
CA ILE A 66 -17.89 24.62 35.51
C ILE A 66 -17.60 23.14 35.21
N ALA A 67 -18.11 22.22 36.03
CA ALA A 67 -17.95 20.78 35.81
C ALA A 67 -18.65 20.29 34.53
N ALA A 68 -19.83 20.83 34.20
CA ALA A 68 -20.53 20.55 32.95
C ALA A 68 -19.76 21.05 31.73
N ASN A 69 -19.17 22.24 31.80
CA ASN A 69 -18.35 22.79 30.72
C ASN A 69 -17.03 22.00 30.53
N GLU A 70 -16.38 21.56 31.61
CA GLU A 70 -15.21 20.68 31.50
C GLU A 70 -15.59 19.32 30.87
N LEU A 71 -16.71 18.74 31.29
CA LEU A 71 -17.21 17.49 30.71
C LEU A 71 -17.48 17.62 29.21
N GLU A 72 -18.12 18.70 28.79
CA GLU A 72 -18.40 18.99 27.37
C GLU A 72 -17.10 19.11 26.56
N LEU A 73 -16.10 19.83 27.09
CA LEU A 73 -14.79 19.97 26.44
C LEU A 73 -14.07 18.62 26.28
N ARG A 74 -14.04 17.79 27.34
CA ARG A 74 -13.42 16.45 27.29
C ARG A 74 -14.13 15.53 26.31
N TRP A 75 -15.47 15.59 26.29
CA TRP A 75 -16.28 14.82 25.36
C TRP A 75 -16.01 15.23 23.91
N GLN A 76 -15.96 16.53 23.63
CA GLN A 76 -15.66 17.06 22.30
C GLN A 76 -14.26 16.66 21.83
N GLU A 77 -13.24 16.84 22.69
CA GLU A 77 -11.85 16.43 22.39
C GLU A 77 -11.76 14.93 22.06
N TYR A 78 -12.42 14.09 22.87
CA TYR A 78 -12.49 12.66 22.62
C TYR A 78 -13.15 12.33 21.27
N TYR A 79 -14.30 12.94 21.01
CA TYR A 79 -15.09 12.70 19.80
C TYR A 79 -14.30 13.07 18.54
N GLU A 80 -13.63 14.22 18.53
CA GLU A 80 -12.82 14.69 17.40
C GLU A 80 -11.64 13.73 17.13
N ILE A 81 -10.86 13.37 18.16
CA ILE A 81 -9.71 12.46 18.03
C ILE A 81 -10.17 11.09 17.50
N VAL A 82 -11.23 10.52 18.09
CA VAL A 82 -11.73 9.20 17.69
C VAL A 82 -12.30 9.22 16.27
N THR A 83 -13.00 10.27 15.87
CA THR A 83 -13.52 10.42 14.49
C THR A 83 -12.38 10.35 13.47
N LEU A 84 -11.35 11.17 13.67
CA LEU A 84 -10.19 11.24 12.78
C LEU A 84 -9.41 9.92 12.79
N LEU A 85 -9.22 9.32 13.96
CA LEU A 85 -8.53 8.04 14.11
C LEU A 85 -9.26 6.91 13.38
N LEU A 86 -10.58 6.79 13.55
CA LEU A 86 -11.38 5.76 12.87
C LEU A 86 -11.40 5.95 11.36
N GLN A 87 -11.50 7.20 10.88
CA GLN A 87 -11.41 7.50 9.45
C GLN A 87 -10.05 7.07 8.89
N TRP A 88 -8.97 7.42 9.58
CA TRP A 88 -7.60 7.06 9.18
C TRP A 88 -7.40 5.54 9.17
N ILE A 89 -7.86 4.83 10.22
CA ILE A 89 -7.81 3.37 10.29
C ILE A 89 -8.53 2.74 9.09
N ARG A 90 -9.78 3.13 8.83
CA ARG A 90 -10.59 2.56 7.74
C ARG A 90 -9.96 2.81 6.37
N HIS A 91 -9.41 4.01 6.16
CA HIS A 91 -8.70 4.34 4.94
C HIS A 91 -7.49 3.41 4.72
N HIS A 92 -6.62 3.27 5.72
CA HIS A 92 -5.42 2.45 5.58
C HIS A 92 -5.71 0.95 5.48
N VAL A 93 -6.76 0.45 6.14
CA VAL A 93 -7.22 -0.93 5.93
C VAL A 93 -7.56 -1.17 4.46
N ILE A 94 -8.35 -0.29 3.83
CA ILE A 94 -8.70 -0.41 2.40
C ILE A 94 -7.45 -0.37 1.52
N VAL A 95 -6.52 0.55 1.79
CA VAL A 95 -5.26 0.66 1.03
C VAL A 95 -4.41 -0.61 1.15
N PHE A 96 -4.33 -1.21 2.34
CA PHE A 96 -3.53 -2.42 2.57
C PHE A 96 -4.20 -3.70 2.05
N GLU A 97 -5.52 -3.71 1.90
CA GLU A 97 -6.26 -4.82 1.29
C GLU A 97 -6.11 -4.89 -0.24
N GLU A 98 -5.53 -3.87 -0.89
CA GLU A 98 -5.25 -3.89 -2.33
C GLU A 98 -4.29 -5.03 -2.70
N ARG A 99 -4.74 -5.90 -3.61
CA ARG A 99 -4.02 -7.11 -4.03
C ARG A 99 -3.38 -7.00 -5.42
N ARG A 100 -3.56 -5.87 -6.09
CA ARG A 100 -2.88 -5.59 -7.36
C ARG A 100 -1.46 -5.12 -7.08
N PHE A 101 -0.51 -5.96 -7.46
CA PHE A 101 0.91 -5.65 -7.37
C PHE A 101 1.50 -5.24 -8.71
N PRO A 102 2.47 -4.32 -8.70
CA PRO A 102 3.18 -3.93 -9.90
C PRO A 102 4.01 -5.09 -10.48
N THR A 103 4.34 -4.97 -11.76
CA THR A 103 5.15 -5.97 -12.48
C THR A 103 6.63 -5.60 -12.55
N SER A 104 7.01 -4.40 -12.09
CA SER A 104 8.38 -3.90 -12.06
C SER A 104 8.99 -3.98 -10.66
N TYR A 105 10.27 -4.32 -10.59
CA TYR A 105 11.05 -4.31 -9.34
C TYR A 105 11.14 -2.90 -8.73
N GLU A 106 11.30 -1.87 -9.57
CA GLU A 106 11.38 -0.48 -9.11
C GLU A 106 10.07 -0.02 -8.45
N GLU A 107 8.93 -0.37 -9.05
CA GLU A 107 7.62 0.00 -8.53
C GLU A 107 7.31 -0.69 -7.19
N ILE A 108 7.67 -1.97 -7.03
CA ILE A 108 7.49 -2.65 -5.74
C ILE A 108 8.41 -2.07 -4.66
N GLU A 109 9.61 -1.61 -5.04
CA GLU A 109 10.52 -0.94 -4.12
C GLU A 109 9.95 0.38 -3.61
N ILE A 110 9.30 1.15 -4.49
CA ILE A 110 8.58 2.36 -4.10
C ILE A 110 7.48 2.03 -3.09
N LEU A 111 6.67 1.00 -3.35
CA LEU A 111 5.61 0.58 -2.42
C LEU A 111 6.17 0.13 -1.07
N TRP A 112 7.31 -0.55 -1.05
CA TRP A 112 7.98 -0.96 0.18
C TRP A 112 8.48 0.24 0.99
N ARG A 113 9.11 1.22 0.34
CA ARG A 113 9.56 2.45 1.02
C ARG A 113 8.39 3.24 1.58
N GLN A 114 7.27 3.33 0.85
CA GLN A 114 6.05 3.97 1.33
C GLN A 114 5.48 3.23 2.56
N PHE A 115 5.47 1.89 2.52
CA PHE A 115 5.02 1.07 3.64
C PHE A 115 5.91 1.22 4.89
N LEU A 116 7.24 1.27 4.73
CA LEU A 116 8.16 1.53 5.84
C LEU A 116 7.96 2.92 6.42
N LYS A 117 7.86 3.95 5.55
CA LYS A 117 7.58 5.32 6.00
C LYS A 117 6.30 5.37 6.84
N PHE A 118 5.24 4.70 6.40
CA PHE A 118 4.00 4.58 7.19
C PHE A 118 4.25 3.95 8.58
N LYS A 119 4.97 2.82 8.65
CA LYS A 119 5.27 2.12 9.91
C LYS A 119 6.13 2.94 10.86
N GLU A 120 7.07 3.73 10.33
CA GLU A 120 8.06 4.46 11.12
C GLU A 120 7.56 5.86 11.53
N THR A 121 6.61 6.44 10.80
CA THR A 121 6.20 7.84 11.03
C THR A 121 4.73 7.97 11.40
N GLU A 122 3.82 7.47 10.58
CA GLU A 122 2.39 7.68 10.75
C GLU A 122 1.79 6.78 11.84
N LEU A 123 2.16 5.50 11.84
CA LEU A 123 1.63 4.51 12.77
C LEU A 123 1.93 4.86 14.25
N PRO A 124 3.17 5.23 14.65
CA PRO A 124 3.46 5.59 16.03
C PRO A 124 2.73 6.86 16.48
N ALA A 125 2.59 7.86 15.59
CA ALA A 125 1.84 9.07 15.89
C ALA A 125 0.36 8.76 16.17
N LYS A 126 -0.25 7.89 15.35
CA LYS A 126 -1.64 7.47 15.53
C LYS A 126 -1.85 6.54 16.74
N GLU A 127 -0.84 5.76 17.10
CA GLU A 127 -0.86 4.99 18.35
C GLU A 127 -0.85 5.91 19.57
N SER A 128 -0.09 7.01 19.52
CA SER A 128 -0.13 8.06 20.55
C SER A 128 -1.52 8.71 20.64
N ASP A 129 -2.14 9.07 19.51
CA ASP A 129 -3.51 9.61 19.46
C ASP A 129 -4.53 8.63 20.08
N LYS A 130 -4.42 7.34 19.75
CA LYS A 130 -5.25 6.27 20.33
C LYS A 130 -5.04 6.13 21.84
N ASN A 131 -3.80 6.19 22.31
CA ASN A 131 -3.52 6.10 23.74
C ASN A 131 -4.05 7.35 24.46
N ARG A 132 -3.87 8.54 23.89
CA ARG A 132 -4.45 9.79 24.41
C ARG A 132 -5.98 9.71 24.52
N SER A 133 -6.68 9.25 23.48
CA SER A 133 -8.16 9.15 23.52
C SER A 133 -8.65 8.23 24.64
N LYS A 134 -7.94 7.13 24.93
CA LYS A 134 -8.24 6.29 26.10
C LYS A 134 -8.11 7.03 27.43
N HIS A 135 -7.08 7.88 27.58
CA HIS A 135 -6.90 8.66 28.81
C HIS A 135 -8.01 9.70 28.97
N ILE A 136 -8.42 10.36 27.87
CA ILE A 136 -9.55 11.32 27.89
C ILE A 136 -10.84 10.58 28.25
N TYR A 137 -11.12 9.41 27.64
CA TYR A 137 -12.31 8.63 27.97
C TYR A 137 -12.38 8.28 29.46
N LYS A 138 -11.26 7.83 30.04
CA LYS A 138 -11.19 7.50 31.47
C LYS A 138 -11.53 8.69 32.38
N SER A 139 -11.24 9.92 31.96
CA SER A 139 -11.55 11.09 32.80
C SER A 139 -13.04 11.41 32.87
N PHE A 140 -13.86 10.96 31.91
CA PHE A 140 -15.32 11.19 31.90
C PHE A 140 -16.16 9.89 31.92
N GLU A 141 -15.54 8.72 32.06
CA GLU A 141 -16.22 7.41 32.04
C GLU A 141 -17.37 7.32 33.05
N GLY A 142 -17.20 7.91 34.24
CA GLY A 142 -18.27 7.97 35.25
C GLY A 142 -19.53 8.69 34.75
N ALA A 143 -19.37 9.76 33.95
CA ALA A 143 -20.49 10.49 33.35
C ALA A 143 -21.19 9.68 32.25
N VAL A 144 -20.47 8.80 31.55
CA VAL A 144 -21.05 7.84 30.60
C VAL A 144 -21.89 6.79 31.35
N GLN A 145 -21.35 6.22 32.43
CA GLN A 145 -22.05 5.22 33.25
C GLN A 145 -23.28 5.80 33.93
N ALA A 146 -23.23 7.09 34.33
CA ALA A 146 -24.36 7.84 34.87
C ALA A 146 -25.39 8.26 33.79
N GLY A 147 -25.13 8.00 32.51
CA GLY A 147 -26.01 8.35 31.39
C GLY A 147 -26.03 9.84 31.02
N GLN A 148 -25.11 10.64 31.57
CA GLN A 148 -24.97 12.06 31.27
C GLN A 148 -24.33 12.29 29.89
N VAL A 149 -23.44 11.38 29.47
CA VAL A 149 -22.82 11.39 28.13
C VAL A 149 -23.22 10.12 27.38
N LYS A 150 -23.76 10.29 26.17
CA LYS A 150 -24.13 9.18 25.29
C LYS A 150 -23.07 8.96 24.21
N VAL A 151 -22.30 7.90 24.34
CA VAL A 151 -21.28 7.52 23.36
C VAL A 151 -21.95 6.94 22.11
N PRO A 152 -21.67 7.45 20.89
CA PRO A 152 -22.18 6.88 19.65
C PRO A 152 -21.68 5.44 19.41
N PRO A 153 -22.45 4.60 18.70
CA PRO A 153 -22.00 3.26 18.34
C PRO A 153 -20.66 3.27 17.58
N GLY A 154 -19.73 2.40 17.99
CA GLY A 154 -18.41 2.30 17.38
C GLY A 154 -17.38 3.33 17.88
N TYR A 155 -17.79 4.25 18.76
CA TYR A 155 -16.89 5.24 19.36
C TYR A 155 -16.36 4.82 20.72
N HIS A 156 -16.85 3.72 21.31
CA HIS A 156 -16.34 3.26 22.59
C HIS A 156 -14.87 2.82 22.47
N PRO A 157 -14.00 3.00 23.49
CA PRO A 157 -12.58 2.61 23.39
C PRO A 157 -12.34 1.15 22.98
N ILE A 158 -13.27 0.25 23.34
CA ILE A 158 -13.24 -1.17 22.93
C ILE A 158 -13.40 -1.32 21.42
N ASP A 159 -14.30 -0.55 20.81
CA ASP A 159 -14.52 -0.57 19.36
C ASP A 159 -13.32 0.01 18.61
N VAL A 160 -12.72 1.09 19.16
CA VAL A 160 -11.48 1.67 18.63
C VAL A 160 -10.34 0.65 18.66
N GLU A 161 -10.18 -0.11 19.74
CA GLU A 161 -9.20 -1.19 19.82
C GLU A 161 -9.48 -2.32 18.83
N LYS A 162 -10.75 -2.66 18.60
CA LYS A 162 -11.13 -3.66 17.60
C LYS A 162 -10.72 -3.21 16.20
N GLU A 163 -11.00 -1.97 15.82
CA GLU A 163 -10.61 -1.43 14.51
C GLU A 163 -9.08 -1.26 14.40
N TRP A 164 -8.40 -0.90 15.48
CA TRP A 164 -6.94 -0.91 15.56
C TRP A 164 -6.36 -2.30 15.33
N GLY A 165 -6.96 -3.34 15.91
CA GLY A 165 -6.59 -4.73 15.67
C GLY A 165 -6.76 -5.14 14.21
N ARG A 166 -7.84 -4.70 13.55
CA ARG A 166 -8.04 -4.92 12.10
C ARG A 166 -6.95 -4.27 11.26
N LEU A 167 -6.57 -3.03 11.58
CA LEU A 167 -5.44 -2.36 10.94
C LEU A 167 -4.15 -3.14 11.12
N HIS A 168 -3.87 -3.63 12.33
CA HIS A 168 -2.65 -4.40 12.61
C HIS A 168 -2.58 -5.67 11.74
N VAL A 169 -3.67 -6.42 11.62
CA VAL A 169 -3.75 -7.58 10.73
C VAL A 169 -3.50 -7.18 9.28
N ALA A 170 -4.11 -6.08 8.81
CA ALA A 170 -3.90 -5.59 7.44
C ALA A 170 -2.44 -5.17 7.19
N ILE A 171 -1.77 -4.55 8.16
CA ILE A 171 -0.35 -4.18 8.08
C ILE A 171 0.53 -5.42 7.94
N LEU A 172 0.30 -6.44 8.78
CA LEU A 172 1.08 -7.68 8.74
C LEU A 172 0.89 -8.41 7.41
N GLU A 173 -0.35 -8.50 6.93
CA GLU A 173 -0.65 -9.13 5.65
C GLU A 173 -0.05 -8.35 4.48
N ARG A 174 -0.10 -7.01 4.51
CA ARG A 174 0.54 -6.18 3.49
C ARG A 174 2.05 -6.39 3.44
N GLU A 175 2.72 -6.44 4.60
CA GLU A 175 4.15 -6.71 4.69
C GLU A 175 4.49 -8.08 4.10
N ARG A 176 3.72 -9.11 4.46
CA ARG A 176 3.88 -10.47 3.94
C ARG A 176 3.73 -10.51 2.43
N LEU A 177 2.68 -9.89 1.89
CA LEU A 177 2.42 -9.86 0.45
C LEU A 177 3.52 -9.12 -0.32
N LEU A 178 4.01 -7.99 0.19
CA LEU A 178 5.12 -7.26 -0.43
C LEU A 178 6.39 -8.13 -0.50
N ARG A 179 6.74 -8.85 0.59
CA ARG A 179 7.89 -9.77 0.61
C ARG A 179 7.75 -10.91 -0.41
N VAL A 180 6.58 -11.55 -0.46
CA VAL A 180 6.29 -12.62 -1.43
C VAL A 180 6.42 -12.12 -2.87
N GLU A 181 5.96 -10.90 -3.15
CA GLU A 181 6.06 -10.32 -4.49
C GLU A 181 7.49 -9.94 -4.87
N PHE A 182 8.34 -9.51 -3.92
CA PHE A 182 9.79 -9.35 -4.16
C PHE A 182 10.43 -10.67 -4.58
N GLU A 183 10.24 -11.72 -3.79
CA GLU A 183 10.79 -13.05 -4.06
C GLU A 183 10.32 -13.59 -5.42
N ARG A 184 9.05 -13.33 -5.76
CA ARG A 184 8.47 -13.71 -7.05
C ARG A 184 9.17 -12.99 -8.20
N LEU A 185 9.37 -11.68 -8.11
CA LEU A 185 10.05 -10.89 -9.15
C LEU A 185 11.51 -11.32 -9.31
N GLU A 186 12.24 -11.56 -8.22
CA GLU A 186 13.62 -12.05 -8.26
C GLU A 186 13.71 -13.45 -8.90
N ARG A 187 12.77 -14.34 -8.58
CA ARG A 187 12.68 -15.66 -9.23
C ARG A 187 12.43 -15.52 -10.73
N LEU A 188 11.51 -14.65 -11.14
CA LEU A 188 11.22 -14.45 -12.56
C LEU A 188 12.42 -13.85 -13.30
N GLN A 189 13.14 -12.92 -12.67
CA GLN A 189 14.36 -12.36 -13.25
C GLN A 189 15.44 -13.45 -13.46
N ARG A 190 15.59 -14.41 -12.55
CA ARG A 190 16.47 -15.57 -12.76
C ARG A 190 16.05 -16.42 -13.96
N VAL A 191 14.74 -16.62 -14.15
CA VAL A 191 14.21 -17.36 -15.30
C VAL A 191 14.45 -16.59 -16.60
N VAL A 192 14.33 -15.26 -16.62
CA VAL A 192 14.73 -14.44 -17.78
C VAL A 192 16.18 -14.69 -18.15
N SER A 193 17.10 -14.59 -17.18
CA SER A 193 18.53 -14.82 -17.43
C SER A 193 18.79 -16.24 -17.96
N LYS A 194 18.08 -17.25 -17.42
CA LYS A 194 18.14 -18.63 -17.89
C LYS A 194 17.68 -18.76 -19.35
N VAL A 195 16.50 -18.23 -19.68
CA VAL A 195 15.97 -18.26 -21.06
C VAL A 195 16.92 -17.56 -22.03
N GLN A 196 17.50 -16.42 -21.64
CA GLN A 196 18.49 -15.73 -22.45
C GLN A 196 19.72 -16.61 -22.73
N MET A 197 20.33 -17.17 -21.69
CA MET A 197 21.50 -18.04 -21.81
C MET A 197 21.19 -19.30 -22.65
N GLU A 198 20.16 -20.04 -22.29
CA GLU A 198 19.79 -21.30 -22.95
C GLU A 198 19.34 -21.09 -24.40
N SER A 199 18.69 -19.96 -24.71
CA SER A 199 18.36 -19.61 -26.10
C SER A 199 19.61 -19.38 -26.94
N GLY A 200 20.69 -18.83 -26.36
CA GLY A 200 21.98 -18.69 -27.04
C GLY A 200 22.63 -20.04 -27.32
N VAL A 201 22.63 -20.95 -26.33
CA VAL A 201 23.13 -22.32 -26.53
C VAL A 201 22.30 -23.07 -27.58
N CYS A 202 20.98 -22.87 -27.60
CA CYS A 202 20.11 -23.45 -28.62
C CYS A 202 20.42 -22.91 -30.03
N GLU A 203 20.69 -21.61 -30.12
CA GLU A 203 21.10 -20.96 -31.37
C GLU A 203 22.43 -21.53 -31.91
N GLU A 204 23.40 -21.76 -31.04
CA GLU A 204 24.65 -22.46 -31.39
C GLU A 204 24.42 -23.90 -31.85
N GLN A 205 23.55 -24.64 -31.17
CA GLN A 205 23.19 -26.02 -31.56
C GLN A 205 22.54 -26.05 -32.96
N LEU A 206 21.65 -25.09 -33.27
CA LEU A 206 21.06 -24.96 -34.61
C LEU A 206 22.09 -24.58 -35.67
N ASN A 207 23.07 -23.72 -35.35
CA ASN A 207 24.17 -23.38 -36.26
C ASN A 207 25.04 -24.62 -36.60
N GLN A 208 25.28 -25.49 -35.61
CA GLN A 208 26.01 -26.75 -35.81
C GLN A 208 25.24 -27.70 -36.75
N VAL A 209 23.94 -27.88 -36.50
CA VAL A 209 23.04 -28.66 -37.37
C VAL A 209 23.08 -28.15 -38.80
N GLU A 210 22.94 -26.84 -38.98
CA GLU A 210 22.96 -26.21 -40.30
C GLU A 210 24.30 -26.44 -41.01
N THR A 211 25.41 -26.32 -40.29
CA THR A 211 26.75 -26.56 -40.86
C THR A 211 26.94 -27.99 -41.35
N LEU A 212 26.53 -28.98 -40.53
CA LEU A 212 26.59 -30.40 -40.89
C LEU A 212 25.66 -30.73 -42.05
N LEU A 213 24.44 -30.17 -42.04
CA LEU A 213 23.47 -30.35 -43.11
C LEU A 213 23.98 -29.78 -44.44
N GLN A 214 24.54 -28.57 -44.43
CA GLN A 214 25.11 -27.96 -45.63
C GLN A 214 26.35 -28.72 -46.14
N SER A 215 27.15 -29.30 -45.24
CA SER A 215 28.24 -30.21 -45.61
C SER A 215 27.73 -31.44 -46.36
N ASP A 216 26.70 -32.10 -45.83
CA ASP A 216 26.10 -33.28 -46.47
C ASP A 216 25.42 -32.94 -47.80
N ILE A 217 24.75 -31.79 -47.91
CA ILE A 217 24.17 -31.31 -49.17
C ILE A 217 25.27 -31.13 -50.24
N ARG A 218 26.44 -30.59 -49.87
CA ARG A 218 27.58 -30.45 -50.80
C ARG A 218 28.10 -31.81 -51.27
N LEU A 219 28.18 -32.80 -50.38
CA LEU A 219 28.58 -34.16 -50.74
C LEU A 219 27.60 -34.79 -51.73
N LEU A 220 26.29 -34.68 -51.46
CA LEU A 220 25.24 -35.20 -52.34
C LEU A 220 25.27 -34.55 -53.73
N ASN A 221 25.46 -33.23 -53.79
CA ASN A 221 25.60 -32.52 -55.07
C ASN A 221 26.84 -32.95 -55.87
N ALA A 222 27.88 -33.43 -55.18
CA ALA A 222 29.08 -34.02 -55.80
C ALA A 222 28.93 -35.53 -56.10
N GLY A 223 27.74 -36.12 -55.91
CA GLY A 223 27.46 -37.54 -56.11
C GLY A 223 28.05 -38.46 -55.03
N LYS A 224 28.48 -37.91 -53.88
CA LYS A 224 29.01 -38.67 -52.74
C LYS A 224 27.90 -38.92 -51.71
N PRO A 225 27.94 -40.03 -50.95
CA PRO A 225 26.98 -40.27 -49.88
C PRO A 225 27.15 -39.25 -48.75
N ALA A 226 26.04 -38.89 -48.10
CA ALA A 226 26.04 -38.09 -46.88
C ALA A 226 26.74 -38.83 -45.73
N MET A 227 27.49 -38.10 -44.91
CA MET A 227 28.32 -38.69 -43.85
C MET A 227 27.83 -38.31 -42.45
N ASN A 228 27.11 -37.20 -42.29
CA ASN A 228 26.74 -36.65 -40.98
C ASN A 228 25.27 -36.91 -40.61
N THR A 229 24.55 -37.75 -41.36
CA THR A 229 23.10 -37.98 -41.21
C THR A 229 22.66 -38.33 -39.78
N LEU A 230 23.43 -39.16 -39.07
CA LEU A 230 23.13 -39.57 -37.68
C LEU A 230 23.35 -38.43 -36.69
N ASP A 231 24.43 -37.66 -36.87
CA ASP A 231 24.76 -36.52 -36.00
C ASP A 231 23.74 -35.37 -36.20
N VAL A 232 23.33 -35.12 -37.45
CA VAL A 232 22.27 -34.15 -37.76
C VAL A 232 20.95 -34.55 -37.10
N ASP A 233 20.52 -35.82 -37.18
CA ASP A 233 19.27 -36.28 -36.54
C ASP A 233 19.35 -36.15 -35.01
N LYS A 234 20.49 -36.55 -34.42
CA LYS A 234 20.74 -36.42 -32.98
C LYS A 234 20.69 -34.96 -32.53
N ASP A 235 21.33 -34.06 -33.24
CA ASP A 235 21.42 -32.64 -32.88
C ASP A 235 20.09 -31.90 -33.13
N LEU A 236 19.32 -32.27 -34.16
CA LEU A 236 17.94 -31.81 -34.35
C LEU A 236 17.02 -32.24 -33.20
N ASN A 237 17.23 -33.43 -32.62
CA ASN A 237 16.46 -33.90 -31.47
C ASN A 237 16.89 -33.18 -30.17
N LYS A 238 18.18 -32.89 -30.00
CA LYS A 238 18.64 -32.03 -28.88
C LYS A 238 18.04 -30.64 -28.96
N ALA A 239 18.07 -30.00 -30.13
CA ALA A 239 17.51 -28.68 -30.33
C ALA A 239 15.99 -28.64 -30.04
N ASP A 240 15.24 -29.67 -30.46
CA ASP A 240 13.80 -29.79 -30.13
C ASP A 240 13.56 -29.82 -28.61
N ASN A 241 14.33 -30.63 -27.90
CA ASN A 241 14.24 -30.69 -26.43
C ASN A 241 14.57 -29.36 -25.77
N MET A 242 15.61 -28.66 -26.24
CA MET A 242 15.97 -27.33 -25.72
C MET A 242 14.84 -26.32 -25.94
N ILE A 243 14.24 -26.29 -27.13
CA ILE A 243 13.14 -25.37 -27.46
C ILE A 243 11.90 -25.67 -26.61
N ARG A 244 11.59 -26.95 -26.34
CA ARG A 244 10.50 -27.32 -25.43
C ARG A 244 10.73 -26.80 -24.01
N LEU A 245 11.93 -26.95 -23.48
CA LEU A 245 12.28 -26.42 -22.15
C LEU A 245 12.20 -24.90 -22.11
N LEU A 246 12.69 -24.22 -23.15
CA LEU A 246 12.59 -22.77 -23.29
C LEU A 246 11.14 -22.28 -23.32
N PHE A 247 10.23 -22.98 -24.02
CA PHE A 247 8.81 -22.63 -24.00
C PHE A 247 8.18 -22.81 -22.62
N ASN A 248 8.57 -23.83 -21.85
CA ASN A 248 8.10 -23.99 -20.47
C ASN A 248 8.55 -22.83 -19.57
N ASP A 249 9.81 -22.42 -19.68
CA ASP A 249 10.33 -21.29 -18.91
C ASP A 249 9.63 -19.97 -19.32
N VAL A 250 9.39 -19.75 -20.62
CA VAL A 250 8.61 -18.60 -21.11
C VAL A 250 7.18 -18.64 -20.58
N GLN A 251 6.55 -19.81 -20.52
CA GLN A 251 5.21 -19.93 -19.96
C GLN A 251 5.20 -19.56 -18.47
N LEU A 252 6.21 -19.98 -17.71
CA LEU A 252 6.37 -19.57 -16.32
C LEU A 252 6.51 -18.04 -16.19
N LEU A 253 7.20 -17.38 -17.13
CA LEU A 253 7.25 -15.91 -17.19
C LEU A 253 5.88 -15.29 -17.47
N LYS A 254 5.08 -15.88 -18.36
CA LYS A 254 3.71 -15.42 -18.68
C LYS A 254 2.77 -15.58 -17.49
N ASP A 255 2.78 -16.72 -16.83
CA ASP A 255 1.98 -16.99 -15.63
C ASP A 255 2.38 -16.04 -14.49
N GLY A 256 3.68 -15.73 -14.41
CA GLY A 256 4.25 -14.72 -13.51
C GLY A 256 4.01 -13.26 -13.94
N ARG A 257 3.28 -12.98 -15.02
CA ARG A 257 3.05 -11.61 -15.53
C ARG A 257 4.34 -10.80 -15.69
N HIS A 258 5.43 -11.43 -16.10
CA HIS A 258 6.71 -10.75 -16.27
C HIS A 258 6.68 -9.84 -17.50
N LEU A 259 7.19 -8.62 -17.39
CA LEU A 259 7.17 -7.60 -18.44
C LEU A 259 7.78 -8.08 -19.77
N GLN A 260 8.86 -8.87 -19.70
CA GLN A 260 9.58 -9.38 -20.87
C GLN A 260 9.04 -10.70 -21.43
N ALA A 261 7.99 -11.30 -20.85
CA ALA A 261 7.54 -12.64 -21.21
C ALA A 261 7.21 -12.77 -22.72
N GLU A 262 6.56 -11.76 -23.29
CA GLU A 262 6.17 -11.77 -24.71
C GLU A 262 7.36 -11.57 -25.65
N GLN A 263 8.35 -10.75 -25.25
CA GLN A 263 9.60 -10.62 -25.98
C GLN A 263 10.38 -11.94 -26.00
N MET A 264 10.46 -12.63 -24.85
CA MET A 264 11.11 -13.93 -24.73
C MET A 264 10.39 -14.99 -25.56
N TYR A 265 9.05 -15.00 -25.55
CA TYR A 265 8.25 -15.88 -26.41
C TYR A 265 8.60 -15.72 -27.89
N ARG A 266 8.65 -14.50 -28.40
CA ARG A 266 9.01 -14.25 -29.82
C ARG A 266 10.42 -14.72 -30.14
N ARG A 267 11.38 -14.56 -29.22
CA ARG A 267 12.75 -15.06 -29.40
C ARG A 267 12.77 -16.59 -29.52
N VAL A 268 12.11 -17.30 -28.61
CA VAL A 268 12.03 -18.78 -28.63
C VAL A 268 11.26 -19.27 -29.85
N TYR A 269 10.20 -18.57 -30.26
CA TYR A 269 9.42 -18.90 -31.45
C TYR A 269 10.26 -18.86 -32.74
N ARG A 270 11.15 -17.86 -32.89
CA ARG A 270 12.08 -17.82 -34.04
C ARG A 270 13.04 -19.01 -34.08
N LEU A 271 13.53 -19.46 -32.91
CA LEU A 271 14.35 -20.67 -32.84
C LEU A 271 13.56 -21.91 -33.26
N HIS A 272 12.29 -21.98 -32.84
CA HIS A 272 11.38 -23.04 -33.26
C HIS A 272 11.14 -23.05 -34.78
N GLU A 273 10.85 -21.89 -35.38
CA GLU A 273 10.72 -21.77 -36.85
C GLU A 273 11.99 -22.23 -37.57
N ARG A 274 13.16 -21.83 -37.07
CA ARG A 274 14.44 -22.24 -37.65
C ARG A 274 14.66 -23.75 -37.54
N LEU A 275 14.33 -24.37 -36.41
CA LEU A 275 14.36 -25.83 -36.25
C LEU A 275 13.43 -26.53 -37.25
N VAL A 276 12.20 -26.04 -37.42
CA VAL A 276 11.21 -26.61 -38.35
C VAL A 276 11.73 -26.55 -39.79
N ASN A 277 12.35 -25.43 -40.17
CA ASN A 277 12.96 -25.27 -41.50
C ASN A 277 14.12 -26.26 -41.72
N LEU A 278 15.04 -26.36 -40.76
CA LEU A 278 16.17 -27.31 -40.84
C LEU A 278 15.69 -28.77 -40.88
N ARG A 279 14.66 -29.15 -40.10
CA ARG A 279 14.05 -30.48 -40.18
C ARG A 279 13.44 -30.76 -41.55
N THR A 280 12.77 -29.77 -42.12
CA THR A 280 12.14 -29.89 -43.43
C THR A 280 13.19 -30.08 -44.52
N GLU A 281 14.26 -29.28 -44.49
CA GLU A 281 15.38 -29.40 -45.44
C GLU A 281 16.10 -30.75 -45.31
N TYR A 282 16.39 -31.19 -44.08
CA TYR A 282 16.96 -32.51 -43.81
C TYR A 282 16.07 -33.64 -44.33
N ASN A 283 14.75 -33.58 -44.09
CA ASN A 283 13.83 -34.61 -44.54
C ASN A 283 13.75 -34.69 -46.07
N VAL A 284 13.68 -33.54 -46.75
CA VAL A 284 13.61 -33.48 -48.21
C VAL A 284 14.92 -33.96 -48.84
N ARG A 285 16.06 -33.43 -48.39
CA ARG A 285 17.36 -33.68 -49.03
C ARG A 285 17.97 -35.05 -48.69
N LEU A 286 17.81 -35.52 -47.45
CA LEU A 286 18.52 -36.69 -46.94
C LEU A 286 17.62 -37.90 -46.68
N LYS A 287 16.40 -37.72 -46.15
CA LYS A 287 15.50 -38.86 -45.88
C LYS A 287 14.65 -39.27 -47.08
N SER A 288 14.22 -38.33 -47.93
CA SER A 288 13.37 -38.65 -49.09
C SER A 288 14.15 -38.93 -50.39
N GLY A 289 15.46 -38.64 -50.43
CA GLY A 289 16.31 -38.85 -51.62
C GLY A 289 15.98 -37.96 -52.82
N VAL A 290 15.06 -36.99 -52.67
CA VAL A 290 14.64 -36.12 -53.77
C VAL A 290 15.62 -34.96 -53.92
N SER A 291 16.55 -35.11 -54.86
CA SER A 291 17.32 -33.99 -55.38
C SER A 291 16.42 -33.16 -56.32
N ILE A 292 15.95 -31.99 -55.87
CA ILE A 292 15.21 -31.06 -56.72
C ILE A 292 16.21 -30.43 -57.71
N ASN A 293 16.39 -31.08 -58.86
CA ASN A 293 16.94 -30.43 -60.04
C ASN A 293 15.82 -29.57 -60.66
N GLN A 294 15.87 -28.26 -60.42
CA GLN A 294 15.07 -27.31 -61.20
C GLN A 294 15.62 -27.26 -62.63
N SER A 295 14.96 -27.96 -63.57
CA SER A 295 15.00 -27.60 -64.98
C SER A 295 13.81 -26.68 -65.27
N VAL A 296 14.09 -25.38 -65.40
CA VAL A 296 13.13 -24.42 -65.95
C VAL A 296 13.07 -24.67 -67.46
N ASN A 297 12.15 -25.54 -67.90
CA ASN A 297 11.74 -25.58 -69.30
C ASN A 297 10.67 -24.50 -69.50
N ALA A 298 11.10 -23.37 -70.07
CA ALA A 298 10.21 -22.38 -70.62
C ALA A 298 9.40 -23.01 -71.76
N VAL A 299 8.10 -23.23 -71.52
CA VAL A 299 7.15 -23.58 -72.57
C VAL A 299 6.73 -22.29 -73.27
N SER A 300 7.17 -22.16 -74.51
CA SER A 300 6.76 -21.12 -75.46
C SER A 300 5.25 -21.17 -75.70
N VAL A 301 4.53 -20.17 -75.20
CA VAL A 301 3.10 -19.99 -75.50
C VAL A 301 2.98 -19.38 -76.89
N THR A 302 2.47 -20.17 -77.83
CA THR A 302 2.06 -19.69 -79.16
C THR A 302 0.57 -19.38 -79.10
N GLN A 303 0.20 -18.15 -79.46
CA GLN A 303 -1.16 -17.64 -79.53
C GLN A 303 -2.02 -18.42 -80.54
N VAL A 304 -3.26 -18.74 -80.17
CA VAL A 304 -4.36 -18.81 -81.15
C VAL A 304 -5.63 -18.21 -80.52
N SER A 305 -6.09 -17.14 -81.14
CA SER A 305 -7.34 -16.42 -80.91
C SER A 305 -8.58 -17.29 -81.15
N THR A 306 -9.61 -17.18 -80.31
CA THR A 306 -11.02 -17.33 -80.74
C THR A 306 -11.98 -16.52 -79.86
N MET A 307 -12.58 -15.52 -80.53
CA MET A 307 -13.87 -14.83 -80.43
C MET A 307 -14.73 -14.87 -79.14
N LYS A 308 -15.14 -13.66 -78.74
CA LYS A 308 -16.26 -13.29 -77.85
C LYS A 308 -17.61 -13.83 -78.33
N VAL A 309 -18.44 -14.29 -77.39
CA VAL A 309 -19.86 -13.89 -77.20
C VAL A 309 -20.25 -14.14 -75.72
N ARG A 310 -20.82 -13.16 -75.02
CA ARG A 310 -21.52 -13.33 -73.74
C ARG A 310 -22.78 -12.46 -73.77
N PRO A 311 -24.00 -12.99 -73.57
CA PRO A 311 -25.19 -12.19 -73.42
C PRO A 311 -25.45 -11.80 -71.96
N GLU A 312 -25.85 -10.53 -71.85
CA GLU A 312 -26.79 -9.82 -70.96
C GLU A 312 -27.02 -10.21 -69.49
N LEU A 313 -27.10 -9.13 -68.72
CA LEU A 313 -27.50 -8.97 -67.33
C LEU A 313 -29.04 -8.86 -67.26
N ASP A 314 -29.64 -9.48 -66.26
CA ASP A 314 -30.97 -9.11 -65.77
C ASP A 314 -30.81 -8.47 -64.38
N ASP A 315 -31.30 -7.23 -64.27
CA ASP A 315 -31.54 -6.48 -63.03
C ASP A 315 -32.81 -7.00 -62.33
N VAL A 316 -32.73 -7.22 -61.01
CA VAL A 316 -33.72 -6.79 -59.99
C VAL A 316 -32.98 -6.53 -58.68
#